data_AF-A0A1E3RFM7-F1
#
_entry.id   AF-A0A1E3RFM7-F1
#
_cell.length_a   1.000
_cell.length_b   1.000
_cell.length_c   1.000
_cell.angle_alpha   90.00
_cell.angle_beta   90.00
_cell.angle_gamma   90.00
#
_symmetry.space_group_name_H-M   'P 1'
#
loop_
_entity.id
_entity.type
_entity.pdbx_description
1 polymer ?
#
loop_
_entity_poly.entity_id
_entity_poly.type
_entity_poly.pdbx_seq_one_letter_code
_entity_poly.pdbx_strand_id
1 'polypeptide(L)'
;MVNLKTAVRDRAGRAVNAWQSFWFGNQPGYTLGIVRMVFGLLMIGWTMLLASDLNVAFGADGVVPRPPSRTFTWGIFHVYASDSAILVGWLVLLVASIALTVGWHSRIAAIVVFVLIMSFERRNPVIFNSGDTVIRITALYLALAPCGAGLSLDQRRRSGSFFSARQIRPWALRLIQIQVTIIYVTTVIHKLAGETWQNGTAVGYSLRQHDLLILPTPEWLSTNLLISNVLTWGTLALELAIGILVWKRSWRPWVLAGGVILHLSISLFLEVGFFSMSMFVLYLAFIPPERAQALAEGAQARLVRLKNRILSRLPGDDEDLFEEELRHENREPDEDSAPQAQRAPQRPLRVKLPTEIFVDRGGDPRQQRIIEAGRARNGNGHTDISSPIPGGHRNADALSIAVPIPEAGSDAPTGRHARRNGSLTGHTN
;
A
#
# COMPACT_ATOMS: atom_id res chain seq x y z
N MET A 1 -44.07 25.09 24.55
CA MET A 1 -43.12 24.02 24.93
C MET A 1 -42.89 23.12 23.72
N VAL A 2 -41.69 23.17 23.11
CA VAL A 2 -41.32 22.22 22.06
C VAL A 2 -41.39 20.81 22.66
N ASN A 3 -42.22 19.95 22.09
CA ASN A 3 -42.43 18.60 22.58
C ASN A 3 -41.08 17.87 22.58
N LEU A 4 -40.62 17.43 23.76
CA LEU A 4 -39.34 16.76 23.96
C LEU A 4 -39.16 15.58 22.99
N LYS A 5 -40.26 14.88 22.65
CA LYS A 5 -40.26 13.79 21.65
C LYS A 5 -39.88 14.28 20.25
N THR A 6 -40.38 15.45 19.83
CA THR A 6 -40.03 16.07 18.54
C THR A 6 -38.56 16.49 18.52
N ALA A 7 -38.07 17.12 19.60
CA ALA A 7 -36.67 17.53 19.70
C ALA A 7 -35.70 16.33 19.68
N VAL A 8 -36.04 15.22 20.33
CA VAL A 8 -35.27 13.97 20.30
C VAL A 8 -35.30 13.33 18.92
N ARG A 9 -36.48 13.25 18.28
CA ARG A 9 -36.61 12.70 16.92
C ARG A 9 -35.79 13.49 15.89
N ASP A 10 -35.81 14.82 15.99
CA ASP A 10 -35.06 15.69 15.08
C ASP A 10 -33.54 15.58 15.29
N ARG A 11 -33.09 15.45 16.55
CA ARG A 11 -31.67 15.17 16.87
C ARG A 11 -31.24 13.82 16.32
N ALA A 12 -32.05 12.77 16.51
CA ALA A 12 -31.78 11.44 15.97
C ALA A 12 -31.72 11.45 14.43
N GLY A 13 -32.67 12.10 13.77
CA GLY A 13 -32.68 12.27 12.31
C GLY A 13 -31.43 12.98 11.79
N ARG A 14 -31.00 14.06 12.46
CA ARG A 14 -29.74 14.76 12.11
C ARG A 14 -28.51 13.86 12.29
N ALA A 15 -28.45 13.08 13.37
CA ALA A 15 -27.34 12.17 13.62
C ALA A 15 -27.26 11.06 12.56
N VAL A 16 -28.40 10.47 12.18
CA VAL A 16 -28.48 9.46 11.11
C VAL A 16 -28.04 10.06 9.77
N ASN A 17 -28.51 11.25 9.42
CA ASN A 17 -28.11 11.92 8.17
C ASN A 17 -26.62 12.25 8.15
N ALA A 18 -26.05 12.71 9.28
CA ALA A 18 -24.62 12.96 9.41
C ALA A 18 -23.79 11.66 9.26
N TRP A 19 -24.24 10.57 9.88
CA TRP A 19 -23.62 9.25 9.75
C TRP A 19 -23.66 8.75 8.30
N GLN A 20 -24.82 8.83 7.64
CA GLN A 20 -24.96 8.43 6.24
C GLN A 20 -24.09 9.29 5.31
N SER A 21 -24.06 10.60 5.51
CA SER A 21 -23.21 11.51 4.74
C SER A 21 -21.72 11.21 4.92
N PHE A 22 -21.29 10.93 6.16
CA PHE A 22 -19.90 10.61 6.48
C PHE A 22 -19.40 9.37 5.72
N TRP A 23 -20.18 8.29 5.71
CA TRP A 23 -19.80 7.00 5.11
C TRP A 23 -20.11 6.91 3.60
N PHE A 24 -21.24 7.48 3.18
CA PHE A 24 -21.85 7.23 1.88
C PHE A 24 -22.11 8.49 1.05
N GLY A 25 -21.74 9.68 1.54
CA GLY A 25 -21.77 10.90 0.75
C GLY A 25 -20.90 10.75 -0.49
N ASN A 26 -21.45 11.05 -1.67
CA ASN A 26 -20.71 10.93 -2.92
C ASN A 26 -19.56 11.94 -2.95
N GLN A 27 -18.38 11.44 -3.31
CA GLN A 27 -17.21 12.28 -3.58
C GLN A 27 -16.40 11.73 -4.76
N PRO A 28 -15.69 12.59 -5.51
CA PRO A 28 -14.78 12.15 -6.56
C PRO A 28 -13.73 11.17 -6.03
N GLY A 29 -13.45 10.11 -6.79
CA GLY A 29 -12.49 9.06 -6.43
C GLY A 29 -11.00 9.44 -6.48
N TYR A 30 -10.64 10.73 -6.61
CA TYR A 30 -9.26 11.18 -6.76
C TYR A 30 -8.38 10.79 -5.56
N THR A 31 -8.80 11.08 -4.33
CA THR A 31 -8.00 10.76 -3.13
C THR A 31 -7.72 9.26 -3.02
N LEU A 32 -8.73 8.42 -3.28
CA LEU A 32 -8.56 6.96 -3.26
C LEU A 32 -7.61 6.48 -4.37
N GLY A 33 -7.67 7.09 -5.56
CA GLY A 33 -6.73 6.82 -6.64
C GLY A 33 -5.28 7.17 -6.29
N ILE A 34 -5.05 8.30 -5.61
CA ILE A 34 -3.72 8.69 -5.10
C ILE A 34 -3.22 7.68 -4.07
N VAL A 35 -4.06 7.35 -3.07
CA VAL A 35 -3.72 6.33 -2.06
C VAL A 35 -3.36 5.00 -2.73
N ARG A 36 -4.15 4.55 -3.72
CA ARG A 36 -3.87 3.33 -4.50
C ARG A 36 -2.52 3.40 -5.21
N MET A 37 -2.19 4.52 -5.88
CA MET A 37 -0.92 4.66 -6.60
C MET A 37 0.26 4.55 -5.67
N VAL A 38 0.26 5.32 -4.59
CA VAL A 38 1.39 5.37 -3.66
C VAL A 38 1.48 4.07 -2.85
N PHE A 39 0.36 3.46 -2.48
CA PHE A 39 0.37 2.13 -1.87
C PHE A 39 0.92 1.05 -2.81
N GLY A 40 0.55 1.08 -4.10
CA GLY A 40 1.12 0.17 -5.08
C GLY A 40 2.64 0.32 -5.22
N LEU A 41 3.15 1.55 -5.23
CA LEU A 41 4.59 1.84 -5.24
C LEU A 41 5.29 1.34 -3.97
N LEU A 42 4.67 1.56 -2.80
CA LEU A 42 5.14 1.01 -1.53
C LEU A 42 5.27 -0.51 -1.62
N MET A 43 4.27 -1.17 -2.21
CA MET A 43 4.27 -2.63 -2.36
C MET A 43 5.33 -3.15 -3.32
N ILE A 44 5.64 -2.41 -4.38
CA ILE A 44 6.79 -2.73 -5.24
C ILE A 44 8.07 -2.69 -4.40
N GLY A 45 8.30 -1.62 -3.64
CA GLY A 45 9.47 -1.50 -2.77
C GLY A 45 9.55 -2.62 -1.72
N TRP A 46 8.45 -2.91 -1.05
CA TRP A 46 8.34 -4.00 -0.08
C TRP A 46 8.68 -5.36 -0.70
N THR A 47 8.15 -5.63 -1.89
CA THR A 47 8.41 -6.89 -2.61
C THR A 47 9.86 -6.98 -3.06
N MET A 48 10.44 -5.88 -3.56
CA MET A 48 11.85 -5.83 -3.96
C MET A 48 12.81 -6.08 -2.80
N LEU A 49 12.50 -5.60 -1.59
CA LEU A 49 13.34 -5.83 -0.43
C LEU A 49 13.43 -7.33 -0.06
N LEU A 50 12.39 -8.11 -0.34
CA LEU A 50 12.41 -9.56 -0.11
C LEU A 50 13.27 -10.32 -1.12
N ALA A 51 13.72 -9.70 -2.22
CA ALA A 51 14.34 -10.41 -3.33
C ALA A 51 15.70 -11.03 -2.98
N SER A 52 16.54 -10.34 -2.21
CA SER A 52 17.89 -10.80 -1.83
C SER A 52 17.85 -12.03 -0.94
N ASP A 53 16.92 -12.05 0.00
CA ASP A 53 16.87 -13.03 1.09
C ASP A 53 15.67 -13.97 0.98
N LEU A 54 15.04 -14.06 -0.20
CA LEU A 54 13.77 -14.77 -0.38
C LEU A 54 13.83 -16.23 0.10
N ASN A 55 14.84 -16.98 -0.33
CA ASN A 55 15.00 -18.39 0.04
C ASN A 55 15.51 -18.55 1.48
N VAL A 56 16.36 -17.63 1.95
CA VAL A 56 16.84 -17.65 3.34
C VAL A 56 15.69 -17.39 4.31
N ALA A 57 14.79 -16.46 3.97
CA ALA A 57 13.67 -16.06 4.80
C ALA A 57 12.47 -17.01 4.71
N PHE A 58 12.17 -17.57 3.53
CA PHE A 58 10.92 -18.32 3.28
C PHE A 58 11.09 -19.68 2.60
N GLY A 59 12.29 -20.02 2.14
CA GLY A 59 12.57 -21.29 1.47
C GLY A 59 12.38 -22.50 2.38
N ALA A 60 12.37 -23.69 1.78
CA ALA A 60 12.18 -24.96 2.48
C ALA A 60 13.28 -25.21 3.53
N ASP A 61 14.52 -24.81 3.21
CA ASP A 61 15.70 -24.91 4.08
C ASP A 61 16.10 -23.55 4.69
N GLY A 62 15.18 -22.59 4.69
CA GLY A 62 15.40 -21.24 5.25
C GLY A 62 15.47 -21.23 6.79
N VAL A 63 15.69 -20.04 7.38
CA VAL A 63 15.82 -19.83 8.84
C VAL A 63 14.61 -20.36 9.62
N VAL A 64 13.43 -20.31 9.00
CA VAL A 64 12.19 -20.90 9.53
C VAL A 64 11.69 -21.95 8.53
N PRO A 65 12.15 -23.22 8.59
CA PRO A 65 11.79 -24.24 7.60
C PRO A 65 10.29 -24.60 7.60
N ARG A 66 9.67 -24.58 8.79
CA ARG A 66 8.24 -24.89 8.96
C ARG A 66 7.49 -23.66 9.43
N PRO A 67 6.40 -23.25 8.76
CA PRO A 67 5.60 -22.14 9.22
C PRO A 67 5.01 -22.47 10.61
N PRO A 68 4.94 -21.51 11.53
CA PRO A 68 4.36 -21.74 12.84
C PRO A 68 2.87 -22.11 12.70
N SER A 69 2.48 -23.27 13.23
CA SER A 69 1.08 -23.70 13.23
C SER A 69 0.29 -22.90 14.26
N ARG A 70 -0.62 -22.04 13.80
CA ARG A 70 -1.58 -21.34 14.67
C ARG A 70 -2.99 -21.75 14.29
N THR A 71 -3.81 -22.09 15.29
CA THR A 71 -5.23 -22.42 15.10
C THR A 71 -5.94 -21.28 14.36
N PHE A 72 -6.82 -21.64 13.42
CA PHE A 72 -7.59 -20.69 12.60
C PHE A 72 -6.77 -19.73 11.72
N THR A 73 -5.53 -20.08 11.38
CA THR A 73 -4.72 -19.33 10.41
C THR A 73 -4.65 -20.03 9.06
N TRP A 74 -4.51 -19.26 7.98
CA TRP A 74 -4.43 -19.77 6.61
C TRP A 74 -3.41 -18.96 5.79
N GLY A 75 -2.80 -19.56 4.77
CA GLY A 75 -1.89 -18.84 3.89
C GLY A 75 -1.46 -19.76 2.77
N ILE A 76 -1.19 -19.20 1.58
CA ILE A 76 -0.82 -20.00 0.41
C ILE A 76 0.42 -20.84 0.73
N PHE A 77 1.43 -20.21 1.35
CA PHE A 77 2.69 -20.87 1.69
C PHE A 77 2.65 -21.72 2.96
N HIS A 78 1.51 -21.78 3.64
CA HIS A 78 1.28 -22.80 4.67
C HIS A 78 0.95 -24.16 4.02
N VAL A 79 0.34 -24.14 2.84
CA VAL A 79 -0.01 -25.35 2.08
C VAL A 79 1.09 -25.69 1.06
N TYR A 80 1.62 -24.69 0.37
CA TYR A 80 2.63 -24.83 -0.68
C TYR A 80 3.91 -24.08 -0.31
N ALA A 81 4.79 -24.75 0.44
CA ALA A 81 5.99 -24.14 1.02
C ALA A 81 7.29 -24.40 0.22
N SER A 82 7.21 -24.84 -1.04
CA SER A 82 8.39 -25.08 -1.86
C SER A 82 9.03 -23.77 -2.34
N ASP A 83 10.34 -23.78 -2.58
CA ASP A 83 11.09 -22.62 -3.08
C ASP A 83 10.48 -22.06 -4.38
N SER A 84 10.03 -22.94 -5.28
CA SER A 84 9.33 -22.53 -6.50
C SER A 84 8.01 -21.82 -6.21
N ALA A 85 7.23 -22.29 -5.22
CA ALA A 85 5.98 -21.64 -4.84
C ALA A 85 6.23 -20.25 -4.24
N ILE A 86 7.27 -20.10 -3.42
CA ILE A 86 7.72 -18.82 -2.87
C ILE A 86 8.12 -17.85 -4.00
N LEU A 87 8.94 -18.30 -4.95
CA LEU A 87 9.38 -17.49 -6.08
C LEU A 87 8.21 -17.05 -6.98
N VAL A 88 7.30 -17.97 -7.31
CA VAL A 88 6.09 -17.65 -8.08
C VAL A 88 5.22 -16.66 -7.33
N GLY A 89 5.01 -16.87 -6.02
CA GLY A 89 4.26 -15.95 -5.19
C GLY A 89 4.86 -14.56 -5.12
N TRP A 90 6.19 -14.45 -5.06
CA TRP A 90 6.91 -13.18 -5.12
C TRP A 90 6.73 -12.47 -6.46
N LEU A 91 6.86 -13.20 -7.58
CA LEU A 91 6.67 -12.65 -8.92
C LEU A 91 5.24 -12.16 -9.15
N VAL A 92 4.25 -12.96 -8.72
CA VAL A 92 2.83 -12.58 -8.80
C VAL A 92 2.56 -11.36 -7.93
N LEU A 93 3.14 -11.28 -6.73
CA LEU A 93 3.01 -10.10 -5.87
C LEU A 93 3.58 -8.85 -6.54
N LEU A 94 4.75 -8.96 -7.19
CA LEU A 94 5.35 -7.85 -7.92
C LEU A 94 4.46 -7.37 -9.06
N VAL A 95 4.01 -8.29 -9.92
CA VAL A 95 3.14 -7.97 -11.06
C VAL A 95 1.81 -7.37 -10.56
N ALA A 96 1.22 -7.94 -9.51
CA ALA A 96 0.01 -7.41 -8.91
C ALA A 96 0.23 -6.02 -8.29
N SER A 97 1.39 -5.73 -7.71
CA SER A 97 1.74 -4.42 -7.17
C SER A 97 1.92 -3.37 -8.27
N ILE A 98 2.53 -3.73 -9.40
CA ILE A 98 2.63 -2.87 -10.59
C ILE A 98 1.24 -2.61 -11.18
N ALA A 99 0.44 -3.66 -11.38
CA ALA A 99 -0.94 -3.56 -11.86
C ALA A 99 -1.78 -2.69 -10.92
N LEU A 100 -1.62 -2.86 -9.60
CA LEU A 100 -2.28 -2.05 -8.59
C LEU A 100 -1.84 -0.59 -8.70
N THR A 101 -0.56 -0.30 -8.96
CA THR A 101 0.03 1.05 -9.10
C THR A 101 -0.49 1.81 -10.31
N VAL A 102 -0.60 1.18 -11.47
CA VAL A 102 -1.18 1.82 -12.66
C VAL A 102 -2.71 1.78 -12.66
N GLY A 103 -3.29 0.97 -11.77
CA GLY A 103 -4.73 0.75 -11.66
C GLY A 103 -5.28 -0.05 -12.84
N TRP A 104 -4.64 -1.17 -13.17
CA TRP A 104 -5.09 -2.16 -14.14
C TRP A 104 -5.71 -3.35 -13.40
N HIS A 105 -6.99 -3.63 -13.66
CA HIS A 105 -7.79 -4.58 -12.88
C HIS A 105 -7.66 -4.34 -11.36
N SER A 106 -7.75 -3.08 -10.95
CA SER A 106 -7.32 -2.57 -9.64
C SER A 106 -7.85 -3.38 -8.45
N ARG A 107 -9.11 -3.83 -8.53
CA ARG A 107 -9.74 -4.62 -7.46
C ARG A 107 -9.12 -6.02 -7.34
N ILE A 108 -8.88 -6.68 -8.47
CA ILE A 108 -8.26 -8.02 -8.51
C ILE A 108 -6.80 -7.89 -8.04
N ALA A 109 -6.07 -6.91 -8.56
CA ALA A 109 -4.70 -6.63 -8.15
C ALA A 109 -4.61 -6.40 -6.62
N ALA A 110 -5.50 -5.59 -6.05
CA ALA A 110 -5.54 -5.34 -4.61
C ALA A 110 -5.85 -6.61 -3.78
N ILE A 111 -6.76 -7.47 -4.24
CA ILE A 111 -7.07 -8.76 -3.59
C ILE A 111 -5.83 -9.66 -3.62
N VAL A 112 -5.17 -9.79 -4.76
CA VAL A 112 -3.97 -10.62 -4.91
C VAL A 112 -2.84 -10.12 -4.01
N VAL A 113 -2.60 -8.80 -3.99
CA VAL A 113 -1.64 -8.15 -3.09
C VAL A 113 -1.95 -8.46 -1.62
N PHE A 114 -3.20 -8.27 -1.18
CA PHE A 114 -3.62 -8.58 0.19
C PHE A 114 -3.36 -10.05 0.58
N VAL A 115 -3.78 -10.99 -0.28
CA VAL A 115 -3.64 -12.43 -0.02
C VAL A 115 -2.18 -12.84 0.04
N LEU A 116 -1.33 -12.33 -0.86
CA LEU A 116 0.09 -12.68 -0.91
C LEU A 116 0.89 -12.08 0.24
N ILE A 117 0.68 -10.80 0.58
CA ILE A 117 1.31 -10.18 1.76
C ILE A 117 1.00 -11.00 3.01
N MET A 118 -0.29 -11.27 3.25
CA MET A 118 -0.71 -12.06 4.41
C MET A 118 -0.10 -13.47 4.39
N SER A 119 0.08 -14.07 3.20
CA SER A 119 0.72 -15.38 3.05
C SER A 119 2.21 -15.34 3.38
N PHE A 120 2.95 -14.33 2.92
CA PHE A 120 4.36 -14.13 3.26
C PHE A 120 4.55 -13.86 4.76
N GLU A 121 3.74 -12.97 5.33
CA GLU A 121 3.81 -12.64 6.77
C GLU A 121 3.52 -13.83 7.67
N ARG A 122 2.62 -14.72 7.24
CA ARG A 122 2.32 -15.96 7.98
C ARG A 122 3.38 -17.04 7.75
N ARG A 123 4.09 -17.02 6.61
CA ARG A 123 5.16 -17.98 6.30
C ARG A 123 6.36 -17.79 7.22
N ASN A 124 6.73 -16.55 7.52
CA ASN A 124 7.78 -16.23 8.47
C ASN A 124 7.40 -14.96 9.27
N PRO A 125 6.68 -15.07 10.39
CA PRO A 125 6.23 -13.90 11.15
C PRO A 125 7.35 -13.19 11.92
N VAL A 126 8.56 -13.75 11.97
CA VAL A 126 9.64 -13.28 12.86
C VAL A 126 10.38 -12.07 12.27
N ILE A 127 10.35 -11.91 10.95
CA ILE A 127 11.07 -10.86 10.22
C ILE A 127 10.24 -9.60 9.97
N PHE A 128 8.96 -9.60 10.36
CA PHE A 128 8.02 -8.51 10.11
C PHE A 128 7.69 -7.75 11.38
N ASN A 129 7.30 -6.49 11.22
CA ASN A 129 6.96 -5.60 12.32
C ASN A 129 5.57 -4.97 12.15
N SER A 130 5.23 -4.00 13.01
CA SER A 130 3.93 -3.33 12.99
C SER A 130 3.64 -2.57 11.69
N GLY A 131 4.66 -2.14 10.94
CA GLY A 131 4.53 -1.52 9.62
C GLY A 131 3.95 -2.47 8.59
N ASP A 132 4.38 -3.72 8.57
CA ASP A 132 3.84 -4.76 7.69
C ASP A 132 2.36 -5.03 8.03
N THR A 133 2.02 -5.02 9.32
CA THR A 133 0.61 -5.09 9.75
C THR A 133 -0.23 -3.93 9.23
N VAL A 134 0.30 -2.70 9.22
CA VAL A 134 -0.39 -1.53 8.62
C VAL A 134 -0.56 -1.71 7.11
N ILE A 135 0.47 -2.21 6.43
CA ILE A 135 0.44 -2.52 4.99
C ILE A 135 -0.65 -3.56 4.69
N ARG A 136 -0.69 -4.68 5.42
CA ARG A 136 -1.69 -5.74 5.28
C ARG A 136 -3.12 -5.22 5.47
N ILE A 137 -3.35 -4.40 6.50
CA ILE A 137 -4.67 -3.80 6.77
C ILE A 137 -5.06 -2.83 5.64
N THR A 138 -4.11 -2.03 5.15
CA THR A 138 -4.35 -1.09 4.05
C THR A 138 -4.67 -1.83 2.74
N ALA A 139 -3.97 -2.92 2.45
CA ALA A 139 -4.25 -3.81 1.32
C ALA A 139 -5.68 -4.36 1.39
N LEU A 140 -6.12 -4.81 2.57
CA LEU A 140 -7.49 -5.28 2.79
C LEU A 140 -8.52 -4.19 2.48
N TYR A 141 -8.34 -2.98 3.00
CA TYR A 141 -9.26 -1.87 2.72
C TYR A 141 -9.31 -1.52 1.23
N LEU A 142 -8.17 -1.53 0.54
CA LEU A 142 -8.11 -1.29 -0.91
C LEU A 142 -8.74 -2.42 -1.74
N ALA A 143 -8.60 -3.68 -1.30
CA ALA A 143 -9.22 -4.84 -1.94
C ALA A 143 -10.75 -4.77 -1.92
N LEU A 144 -11.32 -4.20 -0.86
CA LEU A 144 -12.76 -4.01 -0.73
C LEU A 144 -13.26 -2.72 -1.41
N ALA A 145 -12.38 -1.72 -1.58
CA ALA A 145 -12.70 -0.43 -2.17
C ALA A 145 -12.85 -0.46 -3.70
N PRO A 146 -13.58 0.49 -4.30
CA PRO A 146 -13.53 0.75 -5.75
C PRO A 146 -12.26 1.55 -6.11
N CYS A 147 -11.07 1.02 -5.82
CA CYS A 147 -9.80 1.73 -5.94
C CYS A 147 -9.39 2.10 -7.39
N GLY A 148 -10.00 1.46 -8.39
CA GLY A 148 -9.87 1.81 -9.82
C GLY A 148 -10.84 2.90 -10.31
N ALA A 149 -11.49 3.66 -9.42
CA ALA A 149 -12.49 4.66 -9.79
C ALA A 149 -11.90 6.04 -10.19
N GLY A 150 -10.60 6.27 -10.00
CA GLY A 150 -9.94 7.51 -10.40
C GLY A 150 -8.44 7.28 -10.56
N LEU A 151 -7.79 8.07 -11.42
CA LEU A 151 -6.34 8.01 -11.66
C LEU A 151 -5.86 6.59 -11.96
N SER A 152 -6.50 5.91 -12.91
CA SER A 152 -6.23 4.50 -13.19
C SER A 152 -6.45 4.15 -14.66
N LEU A 153 -5.79 3.08 -15.13
CA LEU A 153 -6.04 2.51 -16.44
C LEU A 153 -7.47 1.95 -16.57
N ASP A 154 -8.04 1.41 -15.48
CA ASP A 154 -9.45 0.99 -15.43
C ASP A 154 -10.40 2.17 -15.71
N GLN A 155 -10.10 3.34 -15.15
CA GLN A 155 -10.87 4.55 -15.40
C GLN A 155 -10.66 5.05 -16.83
N ARG A 156 -9.43 5.07 -17.35
CA ARG A 156 -9.14 5.43 -18.75
C ARG A 156 -9.91 4.54 -19.74
N ARG A 157 -9.96 3.23 -19.49
CA ARG A 157 -10.73 2.28 -20.33
C ARG A 157 -12.23 2.57 -20.33
N ARG A 158 -12.78 3.16 -19.26
CA ARG A 158 -14.21 3.48 -19.14
C ARG A 158 -14.59 4.88 -19.62
N SER A 159 -13.77 5.89 -19.35
CA SER A 159 -14.08 7.31 -19.60
C SER A 159 -13.25 7.96 -20.71
N GLY A 160 -12.25 7.25 -21.26
CA GLY A 160 -11.27 7.79 -22.19
C GLY A 160 -10.14 8.59 -21.54
N SER A 161 -10.24 8.94 -20.25
CA SER A 161 -9.23 9.77 -19.56
C SER A 161 -8.72 9.17 -18.26
N PHE A 162 -7.40 9.00 -18.17
CA PHE A 162 -6.71 8.57 -16.95
C PHE A 162 -6.89 9.58 -15.80
N PHE A 163 -6.89 10.88 -16.11
CA PHE A 163 -6.98 11.97 -15.14
C PHE A 163 -8.41 12.28 -14.69
N SER A 164 -9.39 11.45 -15.07
CA SER A 164 -10.76 11.56 -14.57
C SER A 164 -10.98 10.74 -13.30
N ALA A 165 -12.05 11.04 -12.55
CA ALA A 165 -12.50 10.22 -11.43
C ALA A 165 -14.03 10.13 -11.39
N ARG A 166 -14.53 8.93 -11.10
CA ARG A 166 -15.95 8.66 -10.86
C ARG A 166 -16.32 9.05 -9.43
N GLN A 167 -17.59 9.40 -9.23
CA GLN A 167 -18.16 9.54 -7.89
C GLN A 167 -18.20 8.18 -7.17
N ILE A 168 -17.70 8.15 -5.94
CA ILE A 168 -17.68 6.95 -5.09
C ILE A 168 -18.25 7.26 -3.71
N ARG A 169 -18.72 6.21 -3.05
CA ARG A 169 -18.99 6.24 -1.60
C ARG A 169 -17.68 5.98 -0.87
N PRO A 170 -17.20 6.89 -0.01
CA PRO A 170 -15.84 6.86 0.52
C PRO A 170 -15.66 5.98 1.76
N TRP A 171 -16.57 5.04 2.02
CA TRP A 171 -16.55 4.24 3.24
C TRP A 171 -15.20 3.55 3.48
N ALA A 172 -14.55 3.02 2.44
CA ALA A 172 -13.23 2.39 2.57
C ALA A 172 -12.13 3.42 2.88
N LEU A 173 -12.22 4.63 2.32
CA LEU A 173 -11.33 5.73 2.66
C LEU A 173 -11.53 6.17 4.11
N ARG A 174 -12.77 6.16 4.62
CA ARG A 174 -13.07 6.41 6.03
C ARG A 174 -12.46 5.35 6.95
N LEU A 175 -12.45 4.07 6.56
CA LEU A 175 -11.77 3.02 7.31
C LEU A 175 -10.25 3.29 7.40
N ILE A 176 -9.62 3.69 6.30
CA ILE A 176 -8.19 4.09 6.30
C ILE A 176 -7.96 5.29 7.24
N GLN A 177 -8.83 6.30 7.22
CA GLN A 177 -8.74 7.47 8.13
C GLN A 177 -8.93 7.07 9.60
N ILE A 178 -9.91 6.21 9.89
CA ILE A 178 -10.16 5.70 11.25
C ILE A 178 -8.97 4.84 11.71
N GLN A 179 -8.36 4.06 10.83
CA GLN A 179 -7.17 3.27 11.13
C GLN A 179 -6.03 4.16 11.65
N VAL A 180 -5.83 5.35 11.09
CA VAL A 180 -4.86 6.33 11.61
C VAL A 180 -5.19 6.74 13.03
N THR A 181 -6.45 7.07 13.32
CA THR A 181 -6.88 7.39 14.70
C THR A 181 -6.64 6.22 15.65
N ILE A 182 -7.01 5.01 15.26
CA ILE A 182 -6.80 3.81 16.09
C ILE A 182 -5.31 3.62 16.37
N ILE A 183 -4.46 3.64 15.34
CA ILE A 183 -3.01 3.47 15.50
C ILE A 183 -2.48 4.48 16.50
N TYR A 184 -2.70 5.78 16.29
CA TYR A 184 -2.11 6.80 17.14
C TYR A 184 -2.65 6.81 18.57
N VAL A 185 -3.96 6.69 18.76
CA VAL A 185 -4.54 6.67 20.10
C VAL A 185 -4.09 5.44 20.88
N THR A 186 -4.08 4.26 20.24
CA THR A 186 -3.62 3.04 20.90
C THR A 186 -2.12 3.10 21.20
N THR A 187 -1.30 3.59 20.26
CA THR A 187 0.14 3.79 20.50
C THR A 187 0.40 4.70 21.70
N VAL A 188 -0.32 5.82 21.84
CA VAL A 188 -0.19 6.70 22.99
C VAL A 188 -0.57 6.00 24.29
N ILE A 189 -1.69 5.28 24.32
CA ILE A 189 -2.12 4.51 25.51
C ILE A 189 -1.05 3.48 25.91
N HIS A 190 -0.55 2.71 24.94
CA HIS A 190 0.48 1.69 25.19
C HIS A 190 1.81 2.29 25.63
N LYS A 191 2.24 3.41 25.03
CA LYS A 191 3.47 4.11 25.42
C LYS A 191 3.35 4.69 26.83
N LEU A 192 2.22 5.30 27.17
CA LEU A 192 1.97 5.84 28.51
C LEU A 192 1.98 4.76 29.60
N ALA A 193 1.80 3.48 29.27
CA ALA A 193 1.96 2.38 30.22
C ALA A 193 3.43 2.02 30.52
N GLY A 194 4.39 2.48 29.71
CA GLY A 194 5.81 2.18 29.88
C GLY A 194 6.57 3.22 30.69
N GLU A 195 7.42 2.77 31.61
CA GLU A 195 8.19 3.64 32.53
C GLU A 195 9.08 4.65 31.80
N THR A 196 9.76 4.24 30.71
CA THR A 196 10.66 5.13 29.96
C THR A 196 9.92 6.29 29.30
N TRP A 197 8.66 6.10 28.91
CA TRP A 197 7.82 7.17 28.36
C TRP A 197 7.34 8.11 29.46
N GLN A 198 6.88 7.58 30.59
CA GLN A 198 6.46 8.38 31.74
C GLN A 198 7.61 9.23 32.30
N ASN A 199 8.83 8.67 32.34
CA ASN A 199 10.03 9.36 32.80
C ASN A 199 10.64 10.31 31.75
N GLY A 200 10.10 10.37 30.52
CA GLY A 200 10.62 11.22 29.45
C GLY A 200 11.97 10.78 28.87
N THR A 201 12.35 9.51 29.02
CA THR A 201 13.67 9.00 28.60
C THR A 201 13.61 8.13 27.34
N ALA A 202 12.42 7.75 26.87
CA ALA A 202 12.23 6.78 25.78
C ALA A 202 12.93 7.14 24.46
N VAL A 203 12.89 8.41 24.04
CA VAL A 203 13.57 8.83 22.81
C VAL A 203 15.09 8.75 22.97
N GLY A 204 15.63 9.21 24.10
CA GLY A 204 17.06 9.09 24.40
C GLY A 204 17.53 7.63 24.42
N TYR A 205 16.72 6.70 24.97
CA TYR A 205 17.03 5.27 24.90
C TYR A 205 17.06 4.75 23.46
N SER A 206 16.03 5.06 22.67
CA SER A 206 15.97 4.64 21.26
C SER A 206 17.19 5.11 20.47
N LEU A 207 17.62 6.35 20.69
CA LEU A 207 18.76 6.97 20.01
C LEU A 207 20.14 6.43 20.44
N ARG A 208 20.20 5.58 21.48
CA ARG A 208 21.43 4.92 21.94
C ARG A 208 21.45 3.41 21.64
N GLN A 209 20.41 2.90 20.98
CA GLN A 209 20.36 1.51 20.56
C GLN A 209 21.10 1.33 19.23
N HIS A 210 22.40 1.07 19.31
CA HIS A 210 23.30 1.05 18.15
C HIS A 210 22.85 0.08 17.05
N ASP A 211 22.25 -1.05 17.41
CA ASP A 211 21.74 -2.04 16.45
C ASP A 211 20.52 -1.57 15.64
N LEU A 212 19.83 -0.53 16.12
CA LEU A 212 18.65 0.04 15.46
C LEU A 212 18.95 1.37 14.76
N LEU A 213 20.17 1.89 14.85
CA LEU A 213 20.51 3.18 14.24
C LEU A 213 20.87 3.03 12.75
N ILE A 214 20.22 3.81 11.89
CA ILE A 214 20.62 3.96 10.47
C ILE A 214 21.77 4.96 10.38
N LEU A 215 21.62 6.11 11.05
CA LEU A 215 22.62 7.16 11.12
C LEU A 215 23.15 7.28 12.55
N PRO A 216 24.44 7.58 12.72
CA PRO A 216 24.98 7.86 14.05
C PRO A 216 24.28 9.10 14.63
N THR A 217 23.80 8.96 15.87
CA THR A 217 23.16 10.08 16.57
C THR A 217 24.23 10.91 17.29
N PRO A 218 24.27 12.25 17.11
CA PRO A 218 25.19 13.09 17.86
C PRO A 218 25.03 12.90 19.38
N GLU A 219 26.15 12.91 20.10
CA GLU A 219 26.15 12.66 21.55
C GLU A 219 25.27 13.66 22.31
N TRP A 220 25.34 14.94 21.96
CA TRP A 220 24.51 15.99 22.58
C TRP A 220 23.00 15.76 22.39
N LEU A 221 22.58 15.04 21.36
CA LEU A 221 21.17 14.73 21.09
C LEU A 221 20.73 13.47 21.86
N SER A 222 21.61 12.47 21.95
CA SER A 222 21.30 11.17 22.54
C SER A 222 21.50 11.12 24.06
N THR A 223 22.36 11.97 24.66
CA THR A 223 22.66 11.94 26.10
C THR A 223 22.02 13.08 26.90
N ASN A 224 21.56 14.15 26.23
CA ASN A 224 20.96 15.29 26.92
C ASN A 224 19.55 14.96 27.43
N LEU A 225 19.40 14.94 28.76
CA LEU A 225 18.15 14.61 29.47
C LEU A 225 16.99 15.54 29.10
N LEU A 226 17.25 16.85 28.96
CA LEU A 226 16.20 17.82 28.62
C LEU A 226 15.68 17.58 27.20
N ILE A 227 16.59 17.37 26.24
CA ILE A 227 16.21 17.09 24.85
C ILE A 227 15.44 15.78 24.77
N SER A 228 15.92 14.72 25.43
CA SER A 228 15.18 13.45 25.50
C SER A 228 13.77 13.63 26.08
N ASN A 229 13.63 14.40 27.16
CA ASN A 229 12.34 14.64 27.80
C ASN A 229 11.37 15.37 26.86
N VAL A 230 11.82 16.46 26.24
CA VAL A 230 11.02 17.23 25.28
C VAL A 230 10.61 16.39 24.08
N LEU A 231 11.52 15.60 23.51
CA LEU A 231 11.20 14.75 22.36
C LEU A 231 10.26 13.60 22.74
N THR A 232 10.41 13.01 23.93
CA THR A 232 9.57 11.90 24.40
C THR A 232 8.13 12.36 24.61
N TRP A 233 7.92 13.42 25.40
CA TRP A 233 6.58 13.99 25.62
C TRP A 233 6.03 14.67 24.38
N GLY A 234 6.88 15.32 23.58
CA GLY A 234 6.50 15.91 22.30
C GLY A 234 5.99 14.87 21.31
N THR A 235 6.59 13.68 21.26
CA THR A 235 6.10 12.55 20.46
C THR A 235 4.71 12.14 20.92
N LEU A 236 4.47 11.92 22.21
CA LEU A 236 3.15 11.54 22.73
C LEU A 236 2.08 12.60 22.43
N ALA A 237 2.41 13.88 22.64
CA ALA A 237 1.51 14.99 22.36
C ALA A 237 1.15 15.08 20.87
N LEU A 238 2.14 14.94 19.98
CA LEU A 238 1.93 14.94 18.55
C LEU A 238 1.12 13.73 18.09
N GLU A 239 1.44 12.53 18.56
CA GLU A 239 0.71 11.31 18.25
C GLU A 239 -0.77 11.42 18.65
N LEU A 240 -1.05 11.88 19.87
CA LEU A 240 -2.42 12.10 20.33
C LEU A 240 -3.13 13.18 19.50
N ALA A 241 -2.43 14.28 19.18
CA ALA A 241 -2.94 15.33 18.32
C ALA A 241 -3.28 14.83 16.92
N ILE A 242 -2.47 13.95 16.32
CA ILE A 242 -2.80 13.30 15.05
C ILE A 242 -4.03 12.41 15.22
N GLY A 243 -4.08 11.58 16.26
CA GLY A 243 -5.21 10.68 16.50
C GLY A 243 -6.57 11.39 16.59
N ILE A 244 -6.60 12.59 17.20
CA ILE A 244 -7.84 13.32 17.51
C ILE A 244 -8.06 14.52 16.56
N LEU A 245 -7.09 15.41 16.42
CA LEU A 245 -7.26 16.71 15.76
C LEU A 245 -7.19 16.61 14.22
N VAL A 246 -6.75 15.48 13.65
CA VAL A 246 -6.72 15.28 12.19
C VAL A 246 -8.11 15.41 11.54
N TRP A 247 -9.18 15.14 12.29
CA TRP A 247 -10.55 15.29 11.83
C TRP A 247 -10.98 16.75 11.70
N LYS A 248 -10.39 17.65 12.49
CA LYS A 248 -10.68 19.09 12.45
C LYS A 248 -9.95 19.75 11.28
N ARG A 249 -10.72 20.26 10.30
CA ARG A 249 -10.19 20.81 9.02
C ARG A 249 -9.08 21.85 9.20
N SER A 250 -9.15 22.71 10.21
CA SER A 250 -8.14 23.75 10.47
C SER A 250 -6.83 23.21 11.07
N TRP A 251 -6.89 22.11 11.82
CA TRP A 251 -5.72 21.51 12.48
C TRP A 251 -5.07 20.40 11.66
N ARG A 252 -5.86 19.74 10.79
CA ARG A 252 -5.42 18.66 9.91
C ARG A 252 -4.07 18.91 9.22
N PRO A 253 -3.82 20.01 8.48
CA PRO A 253 -2.54 20.18 7.80
C PRO A 253 -1.36 20.25 8.77
N TRP A 254 -1.55 20.87 9.94
CA TRP A 254 -0.49 21.03 10.95
C TRP A 254 -0.11 19.71 11.62
N VAL A 255 -1.11 18.92 12.03
CA VAL A 255 -0.83 17.62 12.66
C VAL A 255 -0.27 16.61 11.66
N LEU A 256 -0.71 16.64 10.39
CA LEU A 256 -0.12 15.81 9.34
C LEU A 256 1.31 16.24 9.00
N ALA A 257 1.59 17.54 8.95
CA ALA A 257 2.96 18.03 8.76
C ALA A 257 3.87 17.60 9.91
N GLY A 258 3.42 17.73 11.16
CA GLY A 258 4.13 17.21 12.33
C GLY A 258 4.37 15.70 12.23
N GLY A 259 3.34 14.94 11.83
CA GLY A 259 3.45 13.51 11.59
C GLY A 259 4.46 13.14 10.50
N VAL A 260 4.52 13.93 9.41
CA VAL A 260 5.53 13.75 8.36
C VAL A 260 6.93 13.99 8.91
N ILE A 261 7.14 15.07 9.67
CA ILE A 261 8.42 15.37 10.30
C ILE A 261 8.83 14.24 11.26
N LEU A 262 7.91 13.77 12.11
CA LEU A 262 8.16 12.67 13.03
C LEU A 262 8.63 11.40 12.29
N HIS A 263 7.89 10.99 11.26
CA HIS A 263 8.22 9.78 10.50
C HIS A 263 9.47 9.91 9.63
N LEU A 264 9.76 11.11 9.11
CA LEU A 264 11.03 11.37 8.44
C LEU A 264 12.20 11.28 9.42
N SER A 265 12.08 11.88 10.61
CA SER A 265 13.10 11.75 11.66
C SER A 265 13.31 10.30 12.06
N ILE A 266 12.24 9.52 12.25
CA ILE A 266 12.35 8.08 12.54
C ILE A 266 13.06 7.37 11.37
N SER A 267 12.66 7.61 10.12
CA SER A 267 13.28 6.96 8.94
C SER A 267 14.74 7.33 8.72
N LEU A 268 15.19 8.47 9.25
CA LEU A 268 16.59 8.91 9.15
C LEU A 268 17.46 8.28 10.23
N PHE A 269 16.93 8.11 11.45
CA PHE A 269 17.72 7.67 12.59
C PHE A 269 17.51 6.21 12.98
N LEU A 270 16.31 5.66 12.79
CA LEU A 270 15.91 4.36 13.33
C LEU A 270 15.45 3.39 12.23
N GLU A 271 15.99 2.17 12.26
CA GLU A 271 15.60 1.07 11.38
C GLU A 271 14.28 0.45 11.86
N VAL A 272 13.18 0.98 11.34
CA VAL A 272 11.80 0.51 11.63
C VAL A 272 11.13 -0.10 10.40
N GLY A 273 11.90 -0.40 9.36
CA GLY A 273 11.42 -0.93 8.09
C GLY A 273 10.36 -0.03 7.43
N PHE A 274 9.27 -0.63 6.95
CA PHE A 274 8.25 0.09 6.19
C PHE A 274 7.21 0.86 7.03
N PHE A 275 7.36 0.94 8.35
CA PHE A 275 6.37 1.61 9.20
C PHE A 275 6.14 3.07 8.79
N SER A 276 7.20 3.88 8.71
CA SER A 276 7.09 5.30 8.35
C SER A 276 6.54 5.50 6.93
N MET A 277 6.96 4.68 5.97
CA MET A 277 6.44 4.73 4.60
C MET A 277 4.95 4.38 4.53
N SER A 278 4.50 3.39 5.32
CA SER A 278 3.09 3.04 5.41
C SER A 278 2.25 4.19 6.00
N MET A 279 2.80 4.93 6.97
CA MET A 279 2.12 6.08 7.57
C MET A 279 1.98 7.24 6.60
N PHE A 280 2.99 7.49 5.75
CA PHE A 280 2.85 8.47 4.66
C PHE A 280 1.70 8.12 3.70
N VAL A 281 1.54 6.83 3.35
CA VAL A 281 0.40 6.37 2.54
C VAL A 281 -0.93 6.64 3.25
N LEU A 282 -1.04 6.32 4.53
CA LEU A 282 -2.26 6.57 5.29
C LEU A 282 -2.61 8.06 5.37
N TYR A 283 -1.62 8.95 5.48
CA TYR A 283 -1.86 10.40 5.50
C TYR A 283 -2.47 10.93 4.21
N LEU A 284 -2.17 10.31 3.06
CA LEU A 284 -2.79 10.69 1.78
C LEU A 284 -4.31 10.54 1.82
N ALA A 285 -4.85 9.64 2.66
CA ALA A 285 -6.30 9.48 2.82
C ALA A 285 -6.98 10.73 3.39
N PHE A 286 -6.24 11.64 4.03
CA PHE A 286 -6.76 12.88 4.58
C PHE A 286 -6.71 14.07 3.62
N ILE A 287 -6.14 13.90 2.41
CA ILE A 287 -6.14 14.92 1.36
C ILE A 287 -7.58 15.18 0.91
N PRO A 288 -8.07 16.42 1.00
CA PRO A 288 -9.40 16.79 0.51
C PRO A 288 -9.56 16.45 -0.97
N PRO A 289 -10.71 15.93 -1.40
CA PRO A 289 -10.92 15.51 -2.79
C PRO A 289 -10.72 16.66 -3.79
N GLU A 290 -11.01 17.90 -3.40
CA GLU A 290 -10.79 19.09 -4.24
C GLU A 290 -9.29 19.33 -4.49
N ARG A 291 -8.46 19.11 -3.47
CA ARG A 291 -6.99 19.21 -3.62
C ARG A 291 -6.44 18.05 -4.42
N ALA A 292 -6.94 16.84 -4.21
CA ALA A 292 -6.55 15.67 -4.99
C ALA A 292 -6.90 15.84 -6.48
N GLN A 293 -8.06 16.43 -6.78
CA GLN A 293 -8.46 16.79 -8.15
C GLN A 293 -7.52 17.83 -8.76
N ALA A 294 -7.24 18.93 -8.04
CA ALA A 294 -6.34 19.97 -8.53
C ALA A 294 -4.92 19.43 -8.83
N LEU A 295 -4.42 18.49 -8.02
CA LEU A 295 -3.16 17.79 -8.28
C LEU A 295 -3.20 16.97 -9.58
N ALA A 296 -4.31 16.26 -9.82
CA ALA A 296 -4.50 15.48 -11.03
C ALA A 296 -4.57 16.36 -12.28
N GLU A 297 -5.34 17.44 -12.24
CA GLU A 297 -5.47 18.40 -13.33
C GLU A 297 -4.14 19.12 -13.62
N GLY A 298 -3.42 19.51 -12.56
CA GLY A 298 -2.08 20.09 -12.68
C GLY A 298 -1.06 19.14 -13.32
N ALA A 299 -1.11 17.85 -12.96
CA ALA A 299 -0.27 16.81 -13.59
C ALA A 299 -0.64 16.61 -15.06
N GLN A 300 -1.93 16.55 -15.40
CA GLN A 300 -2.41 16.45 -16.78
C GLN A 300 -1.91 17.63 -17.62
N ALA A 301 -2.07 18.86 -17.13
CA ALA A 301 -1.64 20.06 -17.84
C ALA A 301 -0.12 20.08 -18.08
N ARG A 302 0.68 19.63 -17.09
CA ARG A 302 2.14 19.48 -17.25
C ARG A 302 2.50 18.46 -18.32
N LEU A 303 1.83 17.31 -18.35
CA LEU A 303 2.07 16.27 -19.34
C LEU A 303 1.69 16.71 -20.76
N VAL A 304 0.57 17.43 -20.92
CA VAL A 304 0.18 18.01 -22.22
C VAL A 304 1.21 19.03 -22.69
N ARG A 305 1.67 19.94 -21.81
CA ARG A 305 2.73 20.89 -22.15
C ARG A 305 4.04 20.20 -22.55
N LEU A 306 4.43 19.14 -21.83
CA LEU A 306 5.63 18.38 -22.15
C LEU A 306 5.49 17.67 -23.50
N LYS A 307 4.35 17.02 -23.76
CA LYS A 307 4.05 16.39 -25.06
C LYS A 307 4.15 17.41 -26.19
N ASN A 308 3.52 18.58 -26.06
CA ASN A 308 3.56 19.62 -27.09
C ASN A 308 4.98 20.15 -27.31
N ARG A 309 5.79 20.30 -26.26
CA ARG A 309 7.20 20.71 -26.35
C ARG A 309 8.10 19.67 -27.02
N ILE A 310 7.80 18.38 -26.84
CA ILE A 310 8.53 17.29 -27.51
C ILE A 310 8.12 17.24 -28.98
N LEU A 311 6.82 17.30 -29.28
CA LEU A 311 6.30 17.30 -30.65
C LEU A 311 6.82 18.50 -31.46
N SER A 312 6.91 19.68 -30.84
CA SER A 312 7.48 20.88 -31.51
C SER A 312 8.98 20.81 -31.76
N ARG A 313 9.67 19.77 -31.28
CA ARG A 313 11.12 19.54 -31.47
C ARG A 313 11.43 18.39 -32.41
N LEU A 314 10.43 17.56 -32.72
CA LEU A 314 10.57 16.59 -33.79
C LEU A 314 10.55 17.39 -35.11
N PRO A 315 11.46 17.11 -36.06
CA PRO A 315 11.28 17.59 -37.43
C PRO A 315 9.84 17.28 -37.84
N GLY A 316 9.11 18.28 -38.32
CA GLY A 316 7.81 18.02 -38.93
C GLY A 316 8.01 16.95 -39.99
N ASP A 317 7.12 15.96 -40.07
CA ASP A 317 7.12 15.05 -41.21
C ASP A 317 7.27 15.91 -42.47
N ASP A 318 8.29 15.55 -43.26
CA ASP A 318 8.77 16.21 -44.47
C ASP A 318 7.71 16.24 -45.59
N GLU A 319 6.47 16.68 -45.31
CA GLU A 319 5.46 17.00 -46.33
C GLU A 319 5.94 18.19 -47.19
N ASP A 320 6.73 19.11 -46.62
CA ASP A 320 7.29 20.24 -47.38
C ASP A 320 8.45 19.80 -48.31
N LEU A 321 9.29 18.82 -47.92
CA LEU A 321 10.34 18.31 -48.82
C LEU A 321 9.77 17.39 -49.90
N PHE A 322 8.74 16.60 -49.61
CA PHE A 322 8.08 15.77 -50.64
C PHE A 322 7.29 16.63 -51.65
N GLU A 323 6.63 17.72 -51.22
CA GLU A 323 5.97 18.68 -52.13
C GLU A 323 6.99 19.45 -52.99
N GLU A 324 8.15 19.82 -52.43
CA GLU A 324 9.19 20.53 -53.18
C GLU A 324 9.90 19.61 -54.20
N GLU A 325 10.11 18.34 -53.86
CA GLU A 325 10.67 17.33 -54.78
C GLU A 325 9.66 16.92 -55.88
N LEU A 326 8.37 16.80 -55.57
CA LEU A 326 7.30 16.60 -56.58
C LEU A 326 7.10 17.82 -57.50
N ARG A 327 7.38 19.04 -57.03
CA ARG A 327 7.39 20.25 -57.87
C ARG A 327 8.62 20.32 -58.77
N HIS A 328 9.75 19.78 -58.32
CA HIS A 328 10.96 19.70 -59.12
C HIS A 328 10.89 18.59 -60.19
N GLU A 329 10.18 17.50 -59.92
CA GLU A 329 10.00 16.38 -60.85
C GLU A 329 8.90 16.62 -61.90
N ASN A 330 7.94 17.51 -61.64
CA ASN A 330 6.89 17.91 -62.61
C ASN A 330 7.22 19.17 -63.43
N ARG A 331 8.49 19.60 -63.46
CA ARG A 331 8.91 20.69 -64.35
C ARG A 331 9.00 20.13 -65.77
N GLU A 332 8.04 20.49 -66.62
CA GLU A 332 8.04 20.13 -68.03
C GLU A 332 9.40 20.46 -68.68
N PRO A 333 10.04 19.53 -69.41
CA PRO A 333 11.23 19.85 -70.17
C PRO A 333 10.86 20.76 -71.34
N ASP A 334 11.64 21.83 -71.52
CA ASP A 334 11.52 22.79 -72.64
C ASP A 334 11.27 22.07 -73.98
N GLU A 335 10.22 22.52 -74.67
CA GLU A 335 9.62 21.90 -75.85
C GLU A 335 10.48 21.90 -77.14
N ASP A 336 11.77 22.22 -77.08
CA ASP A 336 12.54 22.54 -78.30
C ASP A 336 13.68 21.59 -78.65
N SER A 337 13.66 20.33 -78.19
CA SER A 337 14.62 19.32 -78.67
C SER A 337 14.08 17.89 -78.65
N ALA A 338 13.17 17.54 -79.57
CA ALA A 338 12.79 16.15 -79.82
C ALA A 338 13.36 15.65 -81.16
N PRO A 339 14.07 14.51 -81.16
CA PRO A 339 14.02 13.57 -82.27
C PRO A 339 13.12 12.38 -81.90
N GLN A 340 12.21 12.09 -82.82
CA GLN A 340 11.25 10.98 -82.82
C GLN A 340 11.94 9.61 -82.70
N ALA A 341 11.37 8.69 -81.91
CA ALA A 341 11.04 7.32 -82.35
C ALA A 341 10.52 6.38 -81.24
N GLN A 342 9.48 5.63 -81.64
CA GLN A 342 9.14 4.24 -81.30
C GLN A 342 8.44 3.89 -79.97
N ARG A 343 7.16 3.50 -80.15
CA ARG A 343 6.31 2.78 -79.20
C ARG A 343 6.76 1.32 -79.00
N ALA A 344 6.72 0.85 -77.76
CA ALA A 344 6.66 -0.57 -77.37
C ALA A 344 5.94 -0.73 -76.00
N PRO A 345 5.38 -1.91 -75.65
CA PRO A 345 4.04 -2.01 -75.07
C PRO A 345 3.96 -2.03 -73.53
N GLN A 346 2.81 -1.61 -73.01
CA GLN A 346 2.42 -1.68 -71.59
C GLN A 346 2.30 -3.15 -71.12
N ARG A 347 2.96 -3.47 -70.00
CA ARG A 347 2.72 -4.68 -69.19
C ARG A 347 2.08 -4.26 -67.87
N PRO A 348 0.91 -4.79 -67.47
CA PRO A 348 0.35 -4.51 -66.16
C PRO A 348 1.07 -5.35 -65.09
N LEU A 349 1.64 -4.68 -64.07
CA LEU A 349 2.17 -5.35 -62.89
C LEU A 349 1.01 -5.75 -61.96
N ARG A 350 0.98 -7.03 -61.63
CA ARG A 350 -0.06 -7.76 -60.92
C ARG A 350 0.17 -7.62 -59.41
N VAL A 351 -0.69 -6.88 -58.70
CA VAL A 351 -0.70 -6.85 -57.22
C VAL A 351 -1.51 -8.05 -56.71
N LYS A 352 -0.86 -8.92 -55.94
CA LYS A 352 -1.48 -10.04 -55.20
C LYS A 352 -1.97 -9.53 -53.83
N LEU A 353 -3.26 -9.62 -53.56
CA LEU A 353 -3.83 -9.56 -52.21
C LEU A 353 -4.00 -11.00 -51.67
N PRO A 354 -3.61 -11.31 -50.42
CA PRO A 354 -3.96 -12.57 -49.77
C PRO A 354 -5.41 -12.56 -49.28
N THR A 355 -6.07 -13.68 -49.53
CA THR A 355 -7.50 -13.97 -49.37
C THR A 355 -7.93 -14.17 -47.92
N GLU A 356 -9.19 -13.81 -47.68
CA GLU A 356 -10.00 -13.99 -46.48
C GLU A 356 -10.00 -15.42 -45.92
N ILE A 357 -10.06 -15.52 -44.59
CA ILE A 357 -10.42 -16.75 -43.86
C ILE A 357 -11.92 -16.70 -43.57
N PHE A 358 -12.66 -17.55 -44.29
CA PHE A 358 -14.05 -17.92 -44.02
C PHE A 358 -14.13 -18.74 -42.73
N VAL A 359 -15.02 -18.36 -41.80
CA VAL A 359 -15.41 -19.21 -40.66
C VAL A 359 -16.75 -19.87 -41.01
N ASP A 360 -16.66 -21.17 -41.25
CA ASP A 360 -17.77 -22.10 -41.48
C ASP A 360 -18.62 -22.28 -40.20
N ARG A 361 -19.94 -22.18 -40.35
CA ARG A 361 -20.95 -22.53 -39.34
C ARG A 361 -21.57 -23.88 -39.75
N GLY A 362 -20.97 -24.97 -39.29
CA GLY A 362 -21.54 -26.32 -39.33
C GLY A 362 -21.83 -26.84 -37.93
N GLY A 363 -23.09 -27.16 -37.65
CA GLY A 363 -23.57 -27.65 -36.35
C GLY A 363 -23.24 -29.13 -36.08
N ASP A 364 -22.94 -29.43 -34.81
CA ASP A 364 -22.84 -30.79 -34.28
C ASP A 364 -24.11 -31.15 -33.45
N PRO A 365 -24.86 -32.21 -33.80
CA PRO A 365 -26.13 -32.61 -33.17
C PRO A 365 -26.05 -33.22 -31.75
N ARG A 366 -24.95 -33.09 -31.01
CA ARG A 366 -24.80 -33.71 -29.68
C ARG A 366 -24.91 -32.76 -28.48
N GLN A 367 -25.18 -31.47 -28.70
CA GLN A 367 -25.37 -30.48 -27.61
C GLN A 367 -26.84 -30.16 -27.28
N GLN A 368 -27.82 -30.85 -27.88
CA GLN A 368 -29.26 -30.65 -27.60
C GLN A 368 -29.87 -31.60 -26.54
N ARG A 369 -29.06 -32.34 -25.78
CA ARG A 369 -29.53 -33.09 -24.61
C ARG A 369 -28.74 -32.68 -23.37
N ILE A 370 -29.07 -31.53 -22.79
CA ILE A 370 -28.87 -31.14 -21.37
C ILE A 370 -29.75 -29.89 -21.06
N ILE A 371 -30.87 -29.70 -21.78
CA ILE A 371 -31.86 -28.63 -21.49
C ILE A 371 -33.12 -29.19 -20.79
N GLU A 372 -33.18 -30.49 -20.48
CA GLU A 372 -34.36 -31.12 -19.84
C GLU A 372 -34.09 -31.83 -18.50
N ALA A 373 -32.92 -31.67 -17.86
CA ALA A 373 -32.59 -32.36 -16.60
C ALA A 373 -32.32 -31.44 -15.39
N GLY A 374 -32.90 -30.24 -15.35
CA GLY A 374 -32.74 -29.30 -14.23
C GLY A 374 -34.04 -28.73 -13.65
N ARG A 375 -35.21 -29.16 -14.16
CA ARG A 375 -36.52 -28.58 -13.81
C ARG A 375 -37.33 -29.36 -12.77
N ALA A 376 -36.69 -30.27 -12.03
CA ALA A 376 -37.31 -31.00 -10.94
C ALA A 376 -36.41 -31.02 -9.71
N ARG A 377 -36.56 -30.00 -8.84
CA ARG A 377 -36.34 -30.05 -7.36
C ARG A 377 -36.59 -28.65 -6.77
N ASN A 378 -37.87 -28.26 -6.77
CA ASN A 378 -38.42 -27.35 -5.77
C ASN A 378 -39.24 -28.21 -4.82
N GLY A 379 -38.94 -28.17 -3.52
CA GLY A 379 -39.69 -28.89 -2.50
C GLY A 379 -39.09 -28.75 -1.11
N ASN A 380 -39.60 -27.76 -0.36
CA ASN A 380 -39.80 -27.65 1.09
C ASN A 380 -38.91 -28.43 2.07
N GLY A 381 -38.41 -27.70 3.08
CA GLY A 381 -37.94 -28.27 4.34
C GLY A 381 -37.51 -27.21 5.36
N HIS A 382 -38.47 -26.64 6.09
CA HIS A 382 -38.26 -25.98 7.39
C HIS A 382 -37.97 -27.05 8.46
N THR A 383 -36.95 -26.84 9.30
CA THR A 383 -36.93 -27.28 10.71
C THR A 383 -35.91 -26.46 11.51
N ASP A 384 -36.43 -25.65 12.43
CA ASP A 384 -35.79 -25.22 13.69
C ASP A 384 -35.40 -26.43 14.54
N ILE A 385 -34.21 -26.43 15.19
CA ILE A 385 -34.02 -26.85 16.59
C ILE A 385 -32.82 -26.08 17.20
N SER A 386 -33.08 -25.53 18.38
CA SER A 386 -32.28 -24.77 19.33
C SER A 386 -31.23 -25.56 20.14
N SER A 387 -30.04 -24.94 20.34
CA SER A 387 -29.21 -24.84 21.60
C SER A 387 -28.65 -26.12 22.29
N PRO A 388 -27.58 -26.06 23.13
CA PRO A 388 -27.05 -24.90 23.88
C PRO A 388 -25.51 -24.65 23.86
N ILE A 389 -25.19 -23.45 24.34
CA ILE A 389 -23.87 -22.85 24.63
C ILE A 389 -23.19 -23.53 25.84
N PRO A 390 -21.85 -23.64 25.82
CA PRO A 390 -21.03 -23.22 26.98
C PRO A 390 -20.04 -22.13 26.53
N GLY A 391 -19.97 -20.98 27.19
CA GLY A 391 -19.24 -20.84 28.45
C GLY A 391 -17.83 -20.35 28.11
N GLY A 392 -17.62 -19.03 28.20
CA GLY A 392 -16.48 -18.37 27.56
C GLY A 392 -15.12 -18.58 28.23
N HIS A 393 -14.08 -18.27 27.46
CA HIS A 393 -12.88 -17.61 27.97
C HIS A 393 -12.37 -16.66 26.89
N ARG A 394 -12.23 -15.39 27.28
CA ARG A 394 -11.52 -14.36 26.51
C ARG A 394 -10.03 -14.64 26.66
N ASN A 395 -9.31 -14.86 25.56
CA ASN A 395 -7.88 -14.56 25.47
C ASN A 395 -7.64 -13.85 24.14
N ALA A 396 -7.42 -12.54 24.25
CA ALA A 396 -6.91 -11.70 23.19
C ALA A 396 -5.39 -11.63 23.39
N ASP A 397 -4.67 -12.65 22.91
CA ASP A 397 -3.21 -12.61 22.85
C ASP A 397 -2.80 -11.85 21.57
N ALA A 398 -2.68 -10.53 21.71
CA ALA A 398 -1.94 -9.71 20.79
C ALA A 398 -0.46 -9.78 21.18
N LEU A 399 0.37 -10.27 20.26
CA LEU A 399 1.81 -10.38 20.40
C LEU A 399 2.46 -9.04 20.80
N SER A 400 2.93 -8.95 22.03
CA SER A 400 4.00 -8.07 22.44
C SER A 400 5.33 -8.78 22.18
N ILE A 401 6.20 -8.19 21.36
CA ILE A 401 7.62 -8.56 21.34
C ILE A 401 8.24 -7.82 22.52
N ALA A 402 8.32 -8.48 23.66
CA ALA A 402 9.17 -8.07 24.77
C ALA A 402 10.54 -8.73 24.57
N VAL A 403 11.59 -7.92 24.46
CA VAL A 403 12.98 -8.37 24.52
C VAL A 403 13.28 -8.75 25.97
N PRO A 404 13.78 -9.97 26.29
CA PRO A 404 14.14 -10.32 27.66
C PRO A 404 15.41 -9.58 28.07
N ILE A 405 15.33 -8.85 29.19
CA ILE A 405 16.49 -8.31 29.91
C ILE A 405 17.00 -9.43 30.85
N PRO A 406 18.30 -9.75 30.91
CA PRO A 406 18.81 -10.74 31.86
C PRO A 406 18.65 -10.23 33.30
N GLU A 407 18.05 -11.03 34.17
CA GLU A 407 18.01 -10.78 35.61
C GLU A 407 19.44 -10.77 36.17
N ALA A 408 19.80 -9.67 36.82
CA ALA A 408 21.01 -9.59 37.61
C ALA A 408 20.85 -10.51 38.84
N GLY A 409 21.64 -11.58 38.87
CA GLY A 409 21.73 -12.49 40.01
C GLY A 409 22.06 -11.74 41.30
N SER A 410 21.19 -11.91 42.28
CA SER A 410 21.37 -11.46 43.65
C SER A 410 22.30 -12.42 44.39
N ASP A 411 23.59 -12.12 44.45
CA ASP A 411 24.49 -12.72 45.43
C ASP A 411 25.13 -11.60 46.26
N ALA A 412 24.48 -11.27 47.37
CA ALA A 412 25.07 -10.48 48.44
C ALA A 412 25.78 -11.42 49.43
N PRO A 413 27.08 -11.24 49.71
CA PRO A 413 27.76 -12.06 50.70
C PRO A 413 27.49 -11.52 52.12
N THR A 414 26.84 -12.33 52.94
CA THR A 414 26.73 -12.14 54.39
C THR A 414 28.10 -12.31 55.05
N GLY A 415 28.54 -11.32 55.82
CA GLY A 415 29.79 -11.37 56.57
C GLY A 415 29.73 -12.23 57.84
N ARG A 416 30.85 -12.86 58.20
CA ARG A 416 31.28 -13.08 59.59
C ARG A 416 32.77 -13.43 59.70
N HIS A 417 33.42 -12.72 60.62
CA HIS A 417 34.74 -12.87 61.22
C HIS A 417 35.51 -14.19 61.10
N ALA A 418 36.83 -14.09 60.84
CA ALA A 418 37.86 -14.74 61.66
C ALA A 418 39.26 -14.10 61.45
N ARG A 419 39.99 -13.97 62.56
CA ARG A 419 41.37 -13.46 62.71
C ARG A 419 42.42 -14.40 62.11
N ARG A 420 43.56 -13.87 61.63
CA ARG A 420 44.95 -14.07 62.12
C ARG A 420 46.02 -14.01 61.00
N ASN A 421 47.03 -13.17 61.26
CA ASN A 421 48.49 -13.31 61.10
C ASN A 421 49.14 -13.75 59.77
N GLY A 422 50.17 -12.97 59.38
CA GLY A 422 51.36 -13.42 58.62
C GLY A 422 51.74 -12.48 57.47
N SER A 423 52.71 -11.56 57.66
CA SER A 423 54.11 -11.71 57.18
C SER A 423 54.25 -11.62 55.64
N LEU A 424 54.60 -10.44 55.09
CA LEU A 424 55.96 -9.98 54.72
C LEU A 424 56.46 -10.41 53.32
N THR A 425 57.14 -9.46 52.67
CA THR A 425 57.92 -9.52 51.39
C THR A 425 57.07 -9.52 50.10
N GLY A 426 57.41 -8.84 49.01
CA GLY A 426 58.60 -8.09 48.59
C GLY A 426 58.71 -8.15 47.05
N HIS A 427 59.28 -7.10 46.45
CA HIS A 427 59.77 -6.96 45.05
C HIS A 427 58.85 -6.50 43.92
N THR A 428 59.02 -5.21 43.60
CA THR A 428 59.39 -4.63 42.29
C THR A 428 59.52 -5.59 41.08
N ASN A 429 58.78 -5.28 40.01
CA ASN A 429 59.32 -4.73 38.76
C ASN A 429 58.24 -3.95 38.01
#